data_AF-A0A1M5L058-F1
#
_entry.id   AF-A0A1M5L058-F1
#
_cell.length_a   1.000
_cell.length_b   1.000
_cell.length_c   1.000
_cell.angle_alpha   90.00
_cell.angle_beta   90.00
_cell.angle_gamma   90.00
#
_symmetry.space_group_name_H-M   'P 1'
#
loop_
_entity.id
_entity.type
_entity.pdbx_description
1 polymer ?
#
loop_
_entity_poly.entity_id
_entity_poly.type
_entity_poly.pdbx_seq_one_letter_code
_entity_poly.pdbx_strand_id
1 'polypeptide(L)' 'MFPRRHRSVPNYTNAFLVTVFGILFMGFWVLAALAGGLWVAVVALGLNQLITALDRRMAR' A
#
# COMPACT_ATOMS: atom_id res chain seq x y z
N MET A 1 -58.25 -10.10 -5.25
CA MET A 1 -56.80 -10.39 -5.31
C MET A 1 -56.06 -9.16 -4.78
N PHE A 2 -55.53 -9.22 -3.57
CA PHE A 2 -54.80 -8.07 -2.99
C PHE A 2 -53.46 -7.91 -3.73
N PRO A 3 -53.10 -6.70 -4.22
CA PRO A 3 -51.80 -6.48 -4.82
C PRO A 3 -50.74 -6.68 -3.74
N ARG A 4 -49.90 -7.72 -3.90
CA ARG A 4 -48.73 -7.91 -3.05
C ARG A 4 -47.82 -6.72 -3.32
N ARG A 5 -47.79 -5.73 -2.41
CA ARG A 5 -46.77 -4.68 -2.42
C ARG A 5 -45.42 -5.37 -2.23
N HIS A 6 -44.72 -5.60 -3.34
CA HIS A 6 -43.36 -6.09 -3.33
C HIS A 6 -42.51 -5.00 -2.68
N ARG A 7 -42.13 -5.21 -1.41
CA ARG A 7 -41.30 -4.28 -0.67
C ARG A 7 -39.88 -4.44 -1.24
N SER A 8 -39.42 -3.46 -2.02
CA SER A 8 -38.07 -3.49 -2.59
C SER A 8 -37.05 -3.60 -1.45
N VAL A 9 -36.15 -4.57 -1.56
CA VAL A 9 -35.04 -4.72 -0.60
C VAL A 9 -34.06 -3.55 -0.75
N PRO A 10 -33.52 -3.01 0.36
CA PRO A 10 -32.55 -1.93 0.26
C PRO A 10 -31.28 -2.37 -0.49
N ASN A 11 -30.82 -1.53 -1.43
CA ASN A 11 -29.61 -1.77 -2.20
C ASN A 11 -28.40 -1.19 -1.46
N TYR A 12 -27.49 -2.06 -1.00
CA TYR A 12 -26.27 -1.68 -0.28
C TYR A 12 -25.00 -1.74 -1.13
N THR A 13 -25.11 -2.08 -2.42
CA THR A 13 -23.96 -2.31 -3.29
C THR A 13 -23.03 -1.10 -3.34
N ASN A 14 -23.57 0.12 -3.42
CA ASN A 14 -22.74 1.32 -3.46
C ASN A 14 -21.96 1.52 -2.15
N ALA A 15 -22.63 1.38 -1.00
CA ALA A 15 -21.97 1.49 0.31
C ALA A 15 -20.86 0.44 0.47
N PHE A 16 -21.13 -0.80 0.07
CA PHE A 16 -20.14 -1.88 0.07
C PHE A 16 -18.93 -1.54 -0.81
N LEU A 17 -19.15 -1.11 -2.05
CA LEU A 17 -18.09 -0.79 -3.00
C LEU A 17 -17.20 0.36 -2.50
N VAL A 18 -17.79 1.40 -1.91
CA VAL A 18 -17.04 2.53 -1.33
C VAL A 18 -16.17 2.06 -0.17
N THR A 19 -16.70 1.23 0.74
CA THR A 19 -15.92 0.70 1.86
C THR A 19 -14.78 -0.21 1.38
N VAL A 20 -15.06 -1.11 0.43
CA VAL A 20 -14.04 -1.99 -0.16
C VAL A 20 -12.93 -1.18 -0.83
N PHE A 21 -13.29 -0.15 -1.61
CA PHE A 21 -12.32 0.75 -2.21
C PHE A 21 -11.44 1.43 -1.16
N GLY A 22 -12.04 1.95 -0.09
CA GLY A 22 -11.30 2.61 1.00
C GLY A 22 -10.28 1.67 1.67
N ILE A 23 -10.67 0.42 1.94
CA ILE A 23 -9.79 -0.59 2.54
C ILE A 23 -8.63 -0.91 1.60
N LEU A 24 -8.92 -1.17 0.32
CA LEU A 24 -7.91 -1.51 -0.68
C LEU A 24 -6.94 -0.35 -0.91
N PHE A 25 -7.45 0.87 -0.98
CA PHE A 25 -6.64 2.08 -1.15
C PHE A 25 -5.67 2.27 0.03
N MET A 26 -6.16 2.19 1.26
CA MET A 26 -5.31 2.30 2.44
C MET A 26 -4.31 1.15 2.57
N GLY A 27 -4.73 -0.08 2.26
CA GLY A 27 -3.85 -1.25 2.23
C GLY A 27 -2.71 -1.09 1.24
N PHE A 28 -3.01 -0.60 0.03
CA PHE A 28 -1.99 -0.27 -0.97
C PHE A 28 -1.00 0.79 -0.47
N TRP A 29 -1.51 1.85 0.18
CA TRP A 29 -0.68 2.90 0.75
C TRP A 29 0.28 2.40 1.84
N VAL A 30 -0.19 1.51 2.72
CA VAL A 30 0.66 0.88 3.73
C VAL A 30 1.76 0.04 3.09
N LEU A 31 1.42 -0.77 2.08
CA LEU A 31 2.41 -1.56 1.34
C LEU A 31 3.44 -0.67 0.64
N ALA A 32 3.01 0.45 0.05
CA ALA A 32 3.91 1.42 -0.57
C ALA A 32 4.85 2.06 0.46
N ALA A 33 4.36 2.43 1.65
CA ALA A 33 5.18 2.97 2.72
C ALA A 33 6.24 1.96 3.21
N LEU A 34 5.86 0.69 3.38
CA LEU A 34 6.78 -0.38 3.77
C LEU A 34 7.85 -0.62 2.69
N ALA A 35 7.44 -0.70 1.42
CA ALA A 35 8.37 -0.86 0.30
C ALA A 35 9.33 0.32 0.18
N GLY A 36 8.83 1.56 0.34
CA GLY A 36 9.65 2.76 0.36
C GLY A 36 10.66 2.77 1.51
N GLY A 37 10.24 2.41 2.72
CA GLY A 37 11.13 2.29 3.87
C GLY A 37 12.21 1.22 3.68
N LEU A 38 11.83 0.05 3.14
CA LEU A 38 12.76 -1.02 2.80
C LEU A 38 13.78 -0.56 1.75
N TRP A 39 13.31 0.14 0.72
CA TRP A 39 14.17 0.67 -0.33
C TRP A 39 15.21 1.66 0.23
N VAL A 40 14.79 2.57 1.11
CA VAL A 40 15.71 3.50 1.79
C VAL A 40 16.78 2.73 2.58
N ALA A 41 16.41 1.68 3.31
CA ALA A 41 17.37 0.87 4.06
C ALA A 41 18.39 0.19 3.13
N VAL A 42 17.93 -0.40 2.01
CA VAL A 42 18.80 -1.03 1.01
C VAL A 42 19.77 -0.02 0.40
N VAL A 43 19.28 1.15 0.01
CA VAL A 43 20.12 2.21 -0.57
C VAL A 43 21.13 2.73 0.44
N ALA A 44 20.73 2.96 1.69
CA ALA A 44 21.63 3.42 2.75
C ALA A 44 22.76 2.42 3.00
N LEU A 45 22.45 1.12 3.10
CA LEU A 45 23.45 0.07 3.24
C LEU A 45 24.37 -0.01 2.02
N GLY A 46 23.82 0.09 0.81
CA GLY A 46 24.58 0.09 -0.43
C GLY A 46 25.58 1.25 -0.50
N LEU A 47 25.13 2.46 -0.18
CA LEU A 47 25.97 3.66 -0.13
C LEU A 47 27.06 3.54 0.92
N ASN A 48 26.73 3.06 2.13
CA ASN A 48 27.70 2.85 3.18
C ASN A 48 28.82 1.88 2.76
N GLN A 49 28.45 0.78 2.11
CA GLN A 49 29.41 -0.19 1.59
C GLN A 49 30.25 0.39 0.45
N LEU A 50 29.64 1.18 -0.44
CA LEU A 50 30.35 1.83 -1.54
C LEU A 50 31.39 2.83 -1.04
N ILE A 51 31.02 3.69 -0.09
CA ILE A 51 31.93 4.65 0.54
C ILE A 51 33.09 3.92 1.22
N THR A 52 32.78 2.90 2.03
CA THR A 52 33.81 2.09 2.70
C THR A 52 34.76 1.43 1.70
N ALA A 53 34.25 0.96 0.56
CA ALA A 53 35.07 0.36 -0.48
C ALA A 53 35.97 1.38 -1.19
N LEU A 54 35.47 2.60 -1.42
CA LEU A 54 36.25 3.69 -2.01
C LEU A 54 37.35 4.17 -1.05
N ASP A 55 37.04 4.35 0.23
CA ASP A 55 38.02 4.74 1.26
C ASP A 55 39.17 3.72 1.33
N ARG A 56 38.84 2.42 1.29
CA ARG A 56 39.85 1.34 1.26
C ARG A 56 40.74 1.37 0.01
N ARG A 57 40.21 1.83 -1.13
CA ARG A 57 40.99 1.96 -2.37
C ARG A 57 41.89 3.19 -2.34
N MET A 58 41.46 4.25 -1.68
CA MET A 58 42.21 5.51 -1.60
C MET A 58 43.29 5.51 -0.51
N ALA A 59 43.14 4.67 0.50
CA ALA A 59 44.15 4.43 1.54
C ALA A 59 45.29 3.46 1.13
N ARG A 60 45.27 2.96 -0.11
CA ARG A 60 46.35 2.16 -0.72
C ARG A 60 47.08 2.99 -1.76
#